data_AF-A0A7C3G9V5-F1
#
_entry.id   AF-A0A7C3G9V5-F1
#
_cell.length_a   1.000
_cell.length_b   1.000
_cell.length_c   1.000
_cell.angle_alpha   90.00
_cell.angle_beta   90.00
_cell.angle_gamma   90.00
#
_symmetry.space_group_name_H-M   'P 1'
#
loop_
_entity.id
_entity.type
_entity.pdbx_description
1 polymer ?
#
loop_
_entity_poly.entity_id
_entity_poly.type
_entity_poly.pdbx_seq_one_letter_code
_entity_poly.pdbx_strand_id
1 'polypeptide(L)'
;MKKIIAFIFLLSAISLFSQTTQNGDIVDEINSIISTLPSAGGLEYSAPTSSQITDWESMLTDLFAANYNNANTKAIALGYDLIAFTDTSTTTLHYLLKTTSGGGNYWGTYVYNPAACRSELVIMSPHSKKDLNTGKEGIYCYKTTDAFFFMLNGTNRCNQTSSSTCSGTTTVCSGGTAEAYRISDMAHVTNSIWQTTTQYLYDNFPDTYFAQLHGFTKKITDPYLIMSNGTRITPAPDKIVLLKNNLLLEDNTLTFKIAHIDLSWNRLIGFTNTNGRYINSSTDPCLNNATATSGRFLHIEQEKTKLRQDSTGWHKMASALANTFNANACSSVAPLPIELSHFSATIKNEQVLIFWQTLSELNNDFFLLEKSSNGIDFFEINRQQGMGNSNNIANYFYEDSPFEGVNYYRLTQQDFDEGKMHSPIISIFYKNKKDLKTL
;
A
#
# COMPACT_ATOMS: atom_id res chain seq x y z
N MET A 1 51.47 45.56 -38.48
CA MET A 1 50.05 45.23 -38.25
C MET A 1 49.94 43.76 -37.84
N LYS A 2 49.95 43.44 -36.54
CA LYS A 2 49.70 42.08 -36.04
C LYS A 2 48.25 42.07 -35.50
N LYS A 3 47.37 41.30 -36.15
CA LYS A 3 45.98 41.11 -35.71
C LYS A 3 45.98 40.21 -34.47
N ILE A 4 45.53 40.74 -33.34
CA ILE A 4 45.25 39.97 -32.13
C ILE A 4 43.85 39.36 -32.33
N ILE A 5 43.79 38.03 -32.43
CA ILE A 5 42.53 37.28 -32.47
C ILE A 5 42.12 37.07 -31.01
N ALA A 6 41.08 37.77 -30.57
CA ALA A 6 40.45 37.54 -29.28
C ALA A 6 39.56 36.29 -29.37
N PHE A 7 39.95 35.21 -28.70
CA PHE A 7 39.08 34.07 -28.46
C PHE A 7 38.05 34.44 -27.39
N ILE A 8 36.81 34.64 -27.81
CA ILE A 8 35.67 34.74 -26.91
C ILE A 8 35.37 33.31 -26.45
N PHE A 9 35.79 32.95 -25.24
CA PHE A 9 35.29 31.77 -24.56
C PHE A 9 33.83 32.05 -24.18
N LEU A 10 32.90 31.48 -24.95
CA LEU A 10 31.52 31.32 -24.51
C LEU A 10 31.56 30.32 -23.34
N LEU A 11 31.51 30.81 -22.10
CA LEU A 11 31.14 29.96 -20.98
C LEU A 11 29.66 29.60 -21.18
N SER A 12 29.41 28.42 -21.76
CA SER A 12 28.11 27.77 -21.61
C SER A 12 27.93 27.47 -20.14
N ALA A 13 27.06 28.24 -19.48
CA ALA A 13 26.57 27.91 -18.15
C ALA A 13 25.85 26.55 -18.27
N ILE A 14 26.55 25.48 -17.89
CA ILE A 14 25.91 24.20 -17.63
C ILE A 14 25.09 24.45 -16.36
N SER A 15 23.80 24.79 -16.52
CA SER A 15 22.89 24.74 -15.40
C SER A 15 22.83 23.27 -14.99
N LEU A 16 23.51 22.94 -13.89
CA LEU A 16 23.25 21.72 -13.14
C LEU A 16 21.77 21.80 -12.73
N PHE A 17 20.88 21.22 -13.54
CA PHE A 17 19.47 21.13 -13.21
C PHE A 17 19.34 20.24 -11.99
N SER A 18 19.09 20.86 -10.84
CA SER A 18 18.82 20.15 -9.59
C SER A 18 17.37 19.71 -9.62
N GLN A 19 17.13 18.43 -9.35
CA GLN A 19 15.79 17.89 -9.12
C GLN A 19 15.07 18.74 -8.06
N THR A 20 13.81 19.09 -8.32
CA THR A 20 12.99 19.83 -7.36
C THR A 20 12.83 19.01 -6.09
N THR A 21 13.14 19.62 -4.94
CA THR A 21 12.92 19.03 -3.61
C THR A 21 11.76 19.75 -2.93
N GLN A 22 10.93 19.00 -2.21
CA GLN A 22 9.80 19.51 -1.44
C GLN A 22 9.72 18.76 -0.10
N ASN A 23 9.24 19.41 0.95
CA ASN A 23 8.96 18.77 2.24
C ASN A 23 7.52 19.11 2.66
N GLY A 24 6.82 18.19 3.29
CA GLY A 24 5.46 18.39 3.81
C GLY A 24 4.81 17.09 4.23
N ASP A 25 3.50 17.08 4.48
CA ASP A 25 2.74 15.84 4.63
C ASP A 25 2.25 15.37 3.25
N ILE A 26 2.62 14.16 2.83
CA ILE A 26 2.26 13.64 1.49
C ILE A 26 0.74 13.48 1.33
N VAL A 27 0.01 13.18 2.40
CA VAL A 27 -1.46 13.07 2.36
C VAL A 27 -2.07 14.44 2.10
N ASP A 28 -1.56 15.51 2.71
CA ASP A 28 -2.03 16.87 2.47
C ASP A 28 -1.70 17.37 1.06
N GLU A 29 -0.50 17.09 0.55
CA GLU A 29 -0.10 17.40 -0.83
C GLU A 29 -1.04 16.74 -1.84
N ILE A 30 -1.28 15.44 -1.71
CA ILE A 30 -2.18 14.71 -2.61
C ILE A 30 -3.64 15.16 -2.43
N ASN A 31 -4.08 15.46 -1.21
CA ASN A 31 -5.42 16.01 -0.97
C ASN A 31 -5.61 17.36 -1.66
N SER A 32 -4.58 18.21 -1.68
CA SER A 32 -4.56 19.47 -2.42
C SER A 32 -4.71 19.23 -3.92
N ILE A 33 -3.95 18.28 -4.49
CA ILE A 33 -4.09 17.87 -5.90
C ILE A 33 -5.51 17.35 -6.20
N ILE A 34 -6.05 16.47 -5.36
CA ILE A 34 -7.43 15.95 -5.53
C ILE A 34 -8.45 17.09 -5.54
N SER A 35 -8.23 18.16 -4.76
CA SER A 35 -9.15 19.30 -4.71
C SER A 35 -9.23 20.05 -6.06
N THR A 36 -8.12 20.07 -6.82
CA THR A 36 -7.99 20.83 -8.07
C THR A 36 -8.22 20.01 -9.34
N LEU A 37 -8.35 18.67 -9.26
CA LEU A 37 -8.57 17.86 -10.47
C LEU A 37 -9.82 18.30 -11.25
N PRO A 38 -9.77 18.29 -12.60
CA PRO A 38 -10.91 18.60 -13.46
C PRO A 38 -12.15 17.74 -13.16
N SER A 39 -13.31 18.40 -13.24
CA SER A 39 -14.62 17.82 -12.93
C SER A 39 -15.24 17.10 -14.14
N ALA A 40 -16.43 16.50 -13.95
CA ALA A 40 -17.21 15.92 -15.04
C ALA A 40 -17.69 17.00 -16.02
N GLY A 41 -17.79 16.65 -17.30
CA GLY A 41 -18.24 17.57 -18.37
C GLY A 41 -17.19 18.63 -18.76
N GLY A 42 -15.96 18.51 -18.27
CA GLY A 42 -14.83 19.27 -18.77
C GLY A 42 -14.35 18.76 -20.14
N LEU A 43 -13.15 19.13 -20.57
CA LEU A 43 -12.49 18.60 -21.79
C LEU A 43 -10.96 18.60 -21.64
N GLU A 44 -10.47 18.59 -20.41
CA GLU A 44 -9.06 18.81 -20.08
C GLU A 44 -8.20 17.56 -20.28
N TYR A 45 -8.76 16.35 -20.09
CA TYR A 45 -8.01 15.13 -20.36
C TYR A 45 -7.70 14.96 -21.85
N SER A 46 -6.44 14.70 -22.15
CA SER A 46 -5.96 14.38 -23.50
C SER A 46 -5.24 13.04 -23.49
N ALA A 47 -5.62 12.11 -24.36
CA ALA A 47 -4.94 10.82 -24.48
C ALA A 47 -3.49 11.01 -24.96
N PRO A 48 -2.51 10.23 -24.47
CA PRO A 48 -1.13 10.34 -24.91
C PRO A 48 -0.96 9.87 -26.36
N THR A 49 0.04 10.44 -27.04
CA THR A 49 0.55 9.93 -28.31
C THR A 49 1.47 8.73 -28.08
N SER A 50 1.73 7.93 -29.12
CA SER A 50 2.66 6.80 -29.04
C SER A 50 4.07 7.22 -28.61
N SER A 51 4.57 8.38 -29.07
CA SER A 51 5.86 8.90 -28.63
C SER A 51 5.86 9.20 -27.13
N GLN A 52 4.80 9.84 -26.62
CA GLN A 52 4.69 10.16 -25.19
C GLN A 52 4.59 8.90 -24.31
N ILE A 53 3.96 7.83 -24.81
CA ILE A 53 3.97 6.52 -24.13
C ILE A 53 5.40 5.98 -24.03
N THR A 54 6.14 5.95 -25.14
CA THR A 54 7.54 5.48 -25.14
C THR A 54 8.44 6.34 -24.25
N ASP A 55 8.27 7.66 -24.30
CA ASP A 55 9.02 8.59 -23.44
C ASP A 55 8.68 8.39 -21.96
N TRP A 56 7.41 8.10 -21.64
CA TRP A 56 6.98 7.78 -20.27
C TRP A 56 7.59 6.47 -19.77
N GLU A 57 7.58 5.40 -20.56
CA GLU A 57 8.24 4.12 -20.20
C GLU A 57 9.74 4.31 -19.99
N SER A 58 10.37 5.11 -20.85
CA SER A 58 11.79 5.47 -20.73
C SER A 58 12.08 6.28 -19.47
N MET A 59 11.14 7.15 -19.06
CA MET A 59 11.21 7.90 -17.81
C MET A 59 11.08 6.98 -16.58
N LEU A 60 10.11 6.05 -16.59
CA LEU A 60 9.95 5.07 -15.52
C LEU A 60 11.21 4.20 -15.37
N THR A 61 11.82 3.81 -16.49
CA THR A 61 13.09 3.06 -16.49
C THR A 61 14.20 3.80 -15.76
N ASP A 62 14.36 5.09 -16.01
CA ASP A 62 15.34 5.89 -15.25
C ASP A 62 14.93 6.08 -13.79
N LEU A 63 13.64 6.30 -13.50
CA LEU A 63 13.14 6.48 -12.14
C LEU A 63 13.46 5.27 -11.26
N PHE A 64 13.14 4.07 -11.74
CA PHE A 64 13.34 2.83 -10.99
C PHE A 64 14.81 2.37 -10.98
N ALA A 65 15.62 2.80 -11.93
CA ALA A 65 17.09 2.62 -11.91
C ALA A 65 17.82 3.65 -11.03
N ALA A 66 17.08 4.49 -10.29
CA ALA A 66 17.61 5.60 -9.48
C ALA A 66 18.39 6.67 -10.28
N ASN A 67 18.17 6.77 -11.59
CA ASN A 67 18.71 7.80 -12.48
C ASN A 67 17.82 9.06 -12.46
N TYR A 68 17.59 9.64 -11.27
CA TYR A 68 16.56 10.67 -11.07
C TYR A 68 16.74 11.94 -11.91
N ASN A 69 17.97 12.33 -12.25
CA ASN A 69 18.22 13.48 -13.13
C ASN A 69 17.73 13.24 -14.56
N ASN A 70 17.92 12.03 -15.10
CA ASN A 70 17.43 11.68 -16.43
C ASN A 70 15.92 11.52 -16.42
N ALA A 71 15.38 10.85 -15.39
CA ALA A 71 13.94 10.71 -15.18
C ALA A 71 13.25 12.08 -15.11
N ASN A 72 13.81 13.03 -14.34
CA ASN A 72 13.27 14.39 -14.24
C ASN A 72 13.31 15.12 -15.59
N THR A 73 14.41 15.01 -16.34
CA THR A 73 14.52 15.60 -17.68
C THR A 73 13.42 15.09 -18.62
N LYS A 74 13.17 13.79 -18.62
CA LYS A 74 12.10 13.17 -19.42
C LYS A 74 10.71 13.53 -18.93
N ALA A 75 10.51 13.61 -17.60
CA ALA A 75 9.25 14.05 -17.01
C ALA A 75 8.90 15.48 -17.44
N ILE A 76 9.85 16.41 -17.40
CA ILE A 76 9.64 17.81 -17.83
C ILE A 76 9.23 17.87 -19.30
N ALA A 77 9.87 17.09 -20.17
CA ALA A 77 9.49 16.99 -21.59
C ALA A 77 8.04 16.51 -21.81
N LEU A 78 7.50 15.76 -20.84
CA LEU A 78 6.13 15.25 -20.82
C LEU A 78 5.14 16.19 -20.10
N GLY A 79 5.60 17.34 -19.59
CA GLY A 79 4.77 18.28 -18.81
C GLY A 79 4.55 17.83 -17.36
N TYR A 80 5.48 17.07 -16.80
CA TYR A 80 5.48 16.60 -15.42
C TYR A 80 6.69 17.10 -14.64
N ASP A 81 6.49 17.36 -13.35
CA ASP A 81 7.56 17.54 -12.38
C ASP A 81 7.84 16.19 -11.70
N LEU A 82 9.12 15.80 -11.60
CA LEU A 82 9.58 14.72 -10.73
C LEU A 82 10.17 15.33 -9.45
N ILE A 83 9.38 15.30 -8.38
CA ILE A 83 9.72 15.95 -7.11
C ILE A 83 10.25 14.91 -6.13
N ALA A 84 11.43 15.15 -5.57
CA ALA A 84 11.91 14.47 -4.38
C ALA A 84 11.19 15.06 -3.16
N PHE A 85 10.18 14.35 -2.65
CA PHE A 85 9.29 14.81 -1.60
C PHE A 85 9.60 14.09 -0.29
N THR A 86 10.02 14.82 0.75
CA THR A 86 10.20 14.24 2.09
C THR A 86 8.92 14.41 2.91
N ASP A 87 8.30 13.31 3.32
CA ASP A 87 7.19 13.36 4.28
C ASP A 87 7.70 13.76 5.66
N THR A 88 7.22 14.88 6.20
CA THR A 88 7.72 15.43 7.47
C THR A 88 7.22 14.68 8.70
N SER A 89 6.18 13.85 8.57
CA SER A 89 5.64 13.05 9.67
C SER A 89 6.35 11.71 9.84
N THR A 90 6.87 11.12 8.75
CA THR A 90 7.58 9.83 8.77
C THR A 90 9.06 9.94 8.44
N THR A 91 9.53 11.10 7.98
CA THR A 91 10.87 11.34 7.43
C THR A 91 11.19 10.52 6.17
N THR A 92 10.18 9.92 5.55
CA THR A 92 10.32 9.08 4.36
C THR A 92 10.49 9.94 3.10
N LEU A 93 11.42 9.56 2.23
CA LEU A 93 11.57 10.15 0.90
C LEU A 93 10.65 9.44 -0.12
N HIS A 94 9.89 10.22 -0.85
CA HIS A 94 9.04 9.78 -1.95
C HIS A 94 9.44 10.51 -3.24
N TYR A 95 9.17 9.90 -4.39
CA TYR A 95 9.26 10.55 -5.69
C TYR A 95 7.85 10.78 -6.24
N LEU A 96 7.46 12.04 -6.33
CA LEU A 96 6.14 12.48 -6.79
C LEU A 96 6.22 12.97 -8.24
N LEU A 97 5.53 12.27 -9.13
CA LEU A 97 5.27 12.69 -10.50
C LEU A 97 3.91 13.37 -10.56
N LYS A 98 3.90 14.69 -10.77
CA LYS A 98 2.68 15.49 -10.91
C LYS A 98 2.78 16.46 -12.09
N THR A 99 1.64 16.86 -12.65
CA THR A 99 1.61 17.83 -13.77
C THR A 99 2.19 19.18 -13.36
N THR A 100 2.93 19.82 -14.26
CA THR A 100 3.48 21.17 -14.04
C THR A 100 2.38 22.21 -13.83
N SER A 101 2.70 23.29 -13.11
CA SER A 101 1.78 24.41 -12.88
C SER A 101 1.43 25.11 -14.21
N GLY A 102 0.16 25.08 -14.62
CA GLY A 102 -0.31 25.70 -15.88
C GLY A 102 -1.15 24.80 -16.79
N GLY A 103 -1.32 23.52 -16.43
CA GLY A 103 -2.17 22.57 -17.14
C GLY A 103 -1.34 21.59 -17.97
N GLY A 104 -1.48 20.30 -17.66
CA GLY A 104 -0.92 19.19 -18.45
C GLY A 104 -2.04 18.42 -19.15
N ASN A 105 -1.70 17.27 -19.74
CA ASN A 105 -2.69 16.37 -20.35
C ASN A 105 -3.58 15.63 -19.32
N TYR A 106 -3.40 15.93 -18.02
CA TYR A 106 -4.10 15.33 -16.88
C TYR A 106 -4.04 13.80 -16.83
N TRP A 107 -2.88 13.22 -17.11
CA TRP A 107 -2.71 11.76 -17.09
C TRP A 107 -2.66 11.12 -15.71
N GLY A 108 -2.59 11.90 -14.62
CA GLY A 108 -2.62 11.40 -13.24
C GLY A 108 -1.54 11.98 -12.36
N THR A 109 -1.43 11.42 -11.17
CA THR A 109 -0.35 11.68 -10.21
C THR A 109 0.15 10.34 -9.70
N TYR A 110 1.47 10.19 -9.63
CA TYR A 110 2.12 8.93 -9.29
C TYR A 110 3.13 9.16 -8.18
N VAL A 111 3.14 8.30 -7.17
CA VAL A 111 4.02 8.42 -6.01
C VAL A 111 4.80 7.12 -5.86
N TYR A 112 6.11 7.22 -5.89
CA TYR A 112 7.03 6.09 -5.72
C TYR A 112 7.75 6.19 -4.37
N ASN A 113 7.70 5.12 -3.58
CA ASN A 113 8.53 4.97 -2.39
C ASN A 113 9.67 3.97 -2.67
N PRO A 114 10.92 4.45 -2.83
CA PRO A 114 12.08 3.59 -3.09
C PRO A 114 12.47 2.72 -1.88
N ALA A 115 12.01 3.07 -0.68
CA ALA A 115 12.34 2.39 0.58
C ALA A 115 11.10 1.70 1.20
N ALA A 116 10.09 1.40 0.38
CA ALA A 116 8.83 0.83 0.85
C ALA A 116 9.01 -0.49 1.57
N CYS A 117 8.50 -0.56 2.81
CA CYS A 117 8.42 -1.79 3.58
C CYS A 117 7.55 -2.85 2.91
N ARG A 118 6.50 -2.41 2.20
CA ARG A 118 5.63 -3.26 1.38
C ARG A 118 5.92 -3.02 -0.10
N SER A 119 7.10 -3.45 -0.54
CA SER A 119 7.58 -3.34 -1.92
C SER A 119 6.68 -4.06 -2.95
N GLU A 120 5.83 -5.00 -2.50
CA GLU A 120 4.84 -5.69 -3.34
C GLU A 120 3.53 -4.92 -3.52
N LEU A 121 3.25 -3.85 -2.75
CA LEU A 121 1.91 -3.24 -2.73
C LEU A 121 1.83 -1.98 -3.61
N VAL A 122 0.98 -2.03 -4.63
CA VAL A 122 0.58 -0.89 -5.46
C VAL A 122 -0.87 -0.50 -5.13
N ILE A 123 -1.09 0.77 -4.78
CA ILE A 123 -2.42 1.29 -4.47
C ILE A 123 -2.89 2.20 -5.60
N MET A 124 -4.12 1.98 -6.08
CA MET A 124 -4.66 2.67 -7.24
C MET A 124 -6.02 3.29 -6.92
N SER A 125 -6.22 4.55 -7.31
CA SER A 125 -7.49 5.28 -7.19
C SER A 125 -7.89 5.84 -8.57
N PRO A 126 -8.60 5.06 -9.41
CA PRO A 126 -8.89 5.45 -10.79
C PRO A 126 -9.98 6.51 -10.93
N HIS A 127 -10.78 6.77 -9.88
CA HIS A 127 -11.97 7.62 -9.96
C HIS A 127 -12.11 8.61 -8.79
N SER A 128 -11.03 9.17 -8.25
CA SER A 128 -11.05 9.98 -7.01
C SER A 128 -12.07 11.13 -6.94
N LYS A 129 -12.40 11.75 -8.09
CA LYS A 129 -13.44 12.81 -8.17
C LYS A 129 -14.86 12.27 -8.28
N LYS A 130 -15.06 11.04 -8.76
CA LYS A 130 -16.39 10.44 -8.93
C LYS A 130 -16.75 9.55 -7.74
N ASP A 131 -15.80 8.72 -7.34
CA ASP A 131 -15.93 7.79 -6.23
C ASP A 131 -15.46 8.53 -4.98
N LEU A 132 -16.39 9.17 -4.28
CA LEU A 132 -16.09 10.09 -3.18
C LEU A 132 -15.02 9.52 -2.23
N ASN A 133 -13.97 10.30 -1.98
CA ASN A 133 -12.86 10.01 -1.07
C ASN A 133 -11.98 8.80 -1.41
N THR A 134 -12.18 8.04 -2.51
CA THR A 134 -11.29 6.90 -2.81
C THR A 134 -9.84 7.34 -3.01
N GLY A 135 -9.62 8.51 -3.63
CA GLY A 135 -8.26 9.08 -3.74
C GLY A 135 -7.63 9.47 -2.40
N LYS A 136 -8.45 9.97 -1.45
CA LYS A 136 -7.98 10.36 -0.11
C LYS A 136 -7.67 9.12 0.74
N GLU A 137 -8.56 8.14 0.69
CA GLU A 137 -8.36 6.81 1.28
C GLU A 137 -7.11 6.15 0.69
N GLY A 138 -6.93 6.21 -0.63
CA GLY A 138 -5.80 5.61 -1.33
C GLY A 138 -4.45 6.15 -0.87
N ILE A 139 -4.29 7.48 -0.79
CA ILE A 139 -3.04 8.06 -0.27
C ILE A 139 -2.86 7.80 1.23
N TYR A 140 -3.94 7.77 2.00
CA TYR A 140 -3.90 7.38 3.40
C TYR A 140 -3.40 5.94 3.57
N CYS A 141 -3.94 5.00 2.78
CA CYS A 141 -3.49 3.62 2.75
C CYS A 141 -2.03 3.52 2.30
N TYR A 142 -1.62 4.26 1.26
CA TYR A 142 -0.24 4.25 0.76
C TYR A 142 0.76 4.61 1.86
N LYS A 143 0.51 5.73 2.56
CA LYS A 143 1.36 6.18 3.67
C LYS A 143 1.33 5.21 4.84
N THR A 144 0.15 4.78 5.26
CA THR A 144 -0.02 3.92 6.45
C THR A 144 0.56 2.53 6.26
N THR A 145 0.44 1.98 5.05
CA THR A 145 0.99 0.66 4.70
C THR A 145 2.46 0.73 4.28
N ASP A 146 3.01 1.93 4.10
CA ASP A 146 4.33 2.15 3.50
C ASP A 146 4.50 1.37 2.18
N ALA A 147 3.52 1.57 1.29
CA ALA A 147 3.41 0.89 0.01
C ALA A 147 4.45 1.37 -1.01
N PHE A 148 4.79 0.48 -1.94
CA PHE A 148 5.73 0.72 -3.04
C PHE A 148 5.32 1.89 -3.94
N PHE A 149 4.05 1.90 -4.37
CA PHE A 149 3.61 2.81 -5.41
C PHE A 149 2.15 3.21 -5.22
N PHE A 150 1.82 4.47 -5.50
CA PHE A 150 0.46 4.98 -5.52
C PHE A 150 0.13 5.66 -6.85
N MET A 151 -1.07 5.39 -7.36
CA MET A 151 -1.58 5.94 -8.62
C MET A 151 -2.92 6.64 -8.40
N LEU A 152 -2.98 7.91 -8.79
CA LEU A 152 -4.18 8.74 -8.75
C LEU A 152 -4.58 9.21 -10.14
N ASN A 153 -5.85 9.07 -10.50
CA ASN A 153 -6.39 9.58 -11.76
C ASN A 153 -6.27 11.11 -11.88
N GLY A 154 -6.08 11.61 -13.12
CA GLY A 154 -5.86 13.05 -13.33
C GLY A 154 -7.12 13.88 -13.56
N THR A 155 -8.27 13.26 -13.85
CA THR A 155 -9.56 13.95 -14.03
C THR A 155 -10.73 13.08 -13.57
N ASN A 156 -11.92 13.65 -13.41
CA ASN A 156 -13.14 12.85 -13.28
C ASN A 156 -13.29 11.89 -14.47
N ARG A 157 -13.74 10.64 -14.24
CA ARG A 157 -13.96 9.65 -15.33
C ARG A 157 -14.90 10.12 -16.45
N CYS A 158 -15.80 11.06 -16.14
CA CYS A 158 -16.72 11.70 -17.09
C CYS A 158 -16.20 13.07 -17.59
N ASN A 159 -14.90 13.34 -17.51
CA ASN A 159 -14.32 14.60 -17.96
C ASN A 159 -14.47 14.73 -19.47
N GLN A 160 -13.95 13.82 -20.28
CA GLN A 160 -14.06 13.89 -21.74
C GLN A 160 -15.45 13.51 -22.26
N THR A 161 -15.72 13.72 -23.55
CA THR A 161 -16.89 13.21 -24.29
C THR A 161 -16.54 12.11 -25.28
N SER A 162 -15.27 12.02 -25.68
CA SER A 162 -14.79 10.97 -26.58
C SER A 162 -14.89 9.59 -25.93
N SER A 163 -15.43 8.62 -26.66
CA SER A 163 -15.57 7.24 -26.22
C SER A 163 -14.25 6.47 -26.33
N SER A 164 -13.98 5.65 -25.32
CA SER A 164 -13.02 4.56 -25.38
C SER A 164 -13.44 3.54 -26.44
N THR A 165 -12.47 2.96 -27.12
CA THR A 165 -12.67 1.84 -28.04
C THR A 165 -12.79 0.50 -27.31
N CYS A 166 -12.51 0.46 -26.00
CA CYS A 166 -12.51 -0.76 -25.22
C CYS A 166 -13.92 -1.25 -24.90
N SER A 167 -14.06 -2.57 -24.76
CA SER A 167 -15.34 -3.22 -24.58
C SER A 167 -15.96 -2.94 -23.20
N GLY A 168 -17.29 -2.90 -23.18
CA GLY A 168 -18.09 -2.63 -21.99
C GLY A 168 -18.80 -1.29 -22.06
N THR A 169 -19.71 -1.08 -21.11
CA THR A 169 -20.55 0.12 -21.07
C THR A 169 -20.71 0.62 -19.65
N THR A 170 -21.04 1.89 -19.55
CA THR A 170 -21.36 2.58 -18.30
C THR A 170 -22.66 3.34 -18.45
N THR A 171 -23.31 3.64 -17.34
CA THR A 171 -24.44 4.58 -17.30
C THR A 171 -24.10 5.85 -16.52
N VAL A 172 -22.84 5.98 -16.09
CA VAL A 172 -22.40 6.96 -15.10
C VAL A 172 -22.35 8.38 -15.66
N CYS A 173 -21.99 8.55 -16.94
CA CYS A 173 -21.72 9.85 -17.52
C CYS A 173 -22.87 10.42 -18.38
N SER A 174 -23.92 9.64 -18.62
CA SER A 174 -25.06 9.97 -19.49
C SER A 174 -26.41 9.79 -18.77
N GLY A 175 -26.43 10.06 -17.46
CA GLY A 175 -27.67 10.16 -16.69
C GLY A 175 -28.49 8.88 -16.62
N GLY A 176 -27.84 7.71 -16.66
CA GLY A 176 -28.52 6.41 -16.59
C GLY A 176 -28.67 5.68 -17.93
N THR A 177 -28.38 6.33 -19.05
CA THR A 177 -28.36 5.69 -20.37
C THR A 177 -27.06 4.91 -20.55
N ALA A 178 -27.09 3.74 -21.17
CA ALA A 178 -25.86 2.99 -21.44
C ALA A 178 -25.04 3.66 -22.57
N GLU A 179 -23.76 3.91 -22.32
CA GLU A 179 -22.78 4.44 -23.27
C GLU A 179 -21.44 3.68 -23.14
N ALA A 180 -20.57 3.81 -24.14
CA ALA A 180 -19.18 3.36 -24.00
C ALA A 180 -18.47 4.14 -22.90
N TYR A 181 -17.47 3.53 -22.25
CA TYR A 181 -16.60 4.26 -21.33
C TYR A 181 -15.94 5.44 -22.04
N ARG A 182 -15.60 6.50 -21.31
CA ARG A 182 -14.96 7.68 -21.89
C ARG A 182 -13.44 7.52 -21.87
N ILE A 183 -12.72 8.22 -22.74
CA ILE A 183 -11.24 8.16 -22.74
C ILE A 183 -10.60 8.66 -21.43
N SER A 184 -11.34 9.44 -20.63
CA SER A 184 -10.94 9.88 -19.29
C SER A 184 -11.20 8.84 -18.18
N ASP A 185 -11.77 7.68 -18.50
CA ASP A 185 -12.07 6.62 -17.55
C ASP A 185 -10.88 5.65 -17.45
N MET A 186 -9.97 5.94 -16.51
CA MET A 186 -8.64 5.29 -16.43
C MET A 186 -8.67 3.77 -16.26
N ALA A 187 -9.74 3.22 -15.66
CA ALA A 187 -9.91 1.78 -15.50
C ALA A 187 -10.39 1.06 -16.78
N HIS A 188 -10.75 1.79 -17.84
CA HIS A 188 -11.46 1.26 -19.01
C HIS A 188 -10.86 1.73 -20.35
N VAL A 189 -9.56 2.07 -20.35
CA VAL A 189 -8.83 2.56 -21.53
C VAL A 189 -7.43 1.94 -21.58
N THR A 190 -6.99 1.52 -22.76
CA THR A 190 -5.62 1.02 -22.94
C THR A 190 -4.64 2.09 -23.43
N ASN A 191 -5.09 3.09 -24.20
CA ASN A 191 -4.28 4.22 -24.62
C ASN A 191 -4.23 5.29 -23.51
N SER A 192 -3.51 5.01 -22.42
CA SER A 192 -3.33 5.94 -21.30
C SER A 192 -2.02 5.68 -20.56
N ILE A 193 -1.46 6.73 -19.97
CA ILE A 193 -0.30 6.60 -19.08
C ILE A 193 -0.64 5.75 -17.84
N TRP A 194 -1.89 5.76 -17.40
CA TRP A 194 -2.38 4.89 -16.34
C TRP A 194 -2.22 3.40 -16.69
N GLN A 195 -2.66 3.00 -17.88
CA GLN A 195 -2.48 1.64 -18.38
C GLN A 195 -0.97 1.34 -18.56
N THR A 196 -0.23 2.20 -19.24
CA THR A 196 1.21 2.02 -19.48
C THR A 196 1.99 1.84 -18.18
N THR A 197 1.73 2.66 -17.17
CA THR A 197 2.39 2.55 -15.86
C THR A 197 2.04 1.24 -15.18
N THR A 198 0.78 0.80 -15.28
CA THR A 198 0.37 -0.50 -14.72
C THR A 198 1.09 -1.67 -15.40
N GLN A 199 1.22 -1.63 -16.73
CA GLN A 199 1.93 -2.65 -17.51
C GLN A 199 3.41 -2.68 -17.13
N TYR A 200 4.06 -1.52 -17.09
CA TYR A 200 5.45 -1.37 -16.68
C TYR A 200 5.70 -1.99 -15.31
N LEU A 201 4.86 -1.66 -14.31
CA LEU A 201 4.98 -2.20 -12.96
C LEU A 201 4.78 -3.71 -12.94
N TYR A 202 3.76 -4.23 -13.61
CA TYR A 202 3.44 -5.66 -13.64
C TYR A 202 4.55 -6.50 -14.28
N ASP A 203 5.15 -6.00 -15.37
CA ASP A 203 6.18 -6.70 -16.15
C ASP A 203 7.55 -6.65 -15.48
N ASN A 204 7.92 -5.53 -14.84
CA ASN A 204 9.26 -5.32 -14.27
C ASN A 204 9.33 -5.66 -12.77
N PHE A 205 8.20 -5.74 -12.08
CA PHE A 205 8.12 -6.08 -10.66
C PHE A 205 7.13 -7.25 -10.45
N PRO A 206 7.57 -8.50 -10.67
CA PRO A 206 6.70 -9.68 -10.74
C PRO A 206 5.96 -10.00 -9.43
N ASP A 207 6.42 -9.48 -8.30
CA ASP A 207 5.80 -9.69 -7.00
C ASP A 207 4.71 -8.65 -6.68
N THR A 208 4.48 -7.65 -7.55
CA THR A 208 3.53 -6.57 -7.26
C THR A 208 2.06 -6.99 -7.32
N TYR A 209 1.29 -6.56 -6.33
CA TYR A 209 -0.17 -6.65 -6.23
C TYR A 209 -0.79 -5.27 -6.37
N PHE A 210 -1.89 -5.20 -7.11
CA PHE A 210 -2.56 -3.97 -7.50
C PHE A 210 -3.90 -3.85 -6.79
N ALA A 211 -3.92 -3.15 -5.65
CA ALA A 211 -5.11 -2.82 -4.90
C ALA A 211 -5.79 -1.59 -5.48
N GLN A 212 -6.82 -1.81 -6.30
CA GLN A 212 -7.57 -0.76 -6.98
C GLN A 212 -8.86 -0.44 -6.23
N LEU A 213 -8.88 0.74 -5.60
CA LEU A 213 -9.97 1.21 -4.75
C LEU A 213 -11.02 1.96 -5.57
N HIS A 214 -12.22 1.41 -5.57
CA HIS A 214 -13.42 1.98 -6.18
C HIS A 214 -14.48 2.27 -5.12
N GLY A 215 -15.48 3.06 -5.51
CA GLY A 215 -16.57 3.40 -4.64
C GLY A 215 -17.93 3.37 -5.32
N PHE A 216 -18.93 2.85 -4.62
CA PHE A 216 -20.30 2.82 -5.13
C PHE A 216 -21.32 3.38 -4.14
N THR A 217 -22.46 3.79 -4.70
CA THR A 217 -23.68 4.05 -3.93
C THR A 217 -24.40 2.72 -3.71
N LYS A 218 -24.50 2.32 -2.44
CA LYS A 218 -25.06 1.04 -2.02
C LYS A 218 -26.55 0.94 -2.30
N LYS A 219 -27.00 -0.15 -2.94
CA LYS A 219 -28.40 -0.57 -3.00
C LYS A 219 -28.78 -1.43 -1.79
N ILE A 220 -30.07 -1.62 -1.54
CA ILE A 220 -30.55 -2.39 -0.39
C ILE A 220 -29.98 -3.82 -0.37
N THR A 221 -29.86 -4.45 -1.53
CA THR A 221 -29.34 -5.81 -1.72
C THR A 221 -27.82 -5.91 -1.79
N ASP A 222 -27.12 -4.78 -1.87
CA ASP A 222 -25.66 -4.80 -1.99
C ASP A 222 -24.99 -5.14 -0.66
N PRO A 223 -23.81 -5.77 -0.67
CA PRO A 223 -22.94 -5.84 0.50
C PRO A 223 -22.30 -4.47 0.81
N TYR A 224 -21.48 -4.40 1.85
CA TYR A 224 -20.60 -3.26 2.11
C TYR A 224 -19.44 -3.25 1.08
N LEU A 225 -18.80 -4.40 0.84
CA LEU A 225 -17.77 -4.54 -0.20
C LEU A 225 -18.16 -5.50 -1.32
N ILE A 226 -17.85 -5.11 -2.55
CA ILE A 226 -17.87 -6.00 -3.72
C ILE A 226 -16.43 -6.10 -4.22
N MET A 227 -15.90 -7.31 -4.30
CA MET A 227 -14.50 -7.55 -4.63
C MET A 227 -14.39 -8.56 -5.76
N SER A 228 -13.34 -8.46 -6.55
CA SER A 228 -13.08 -9.41 -7.64
C SER A 228 -11.63 -9.32 -8.09
N ASN A 229 -11.09 -10.41 -8.63
CA ASN A 229 -9.80 -10.36 -9.30
C ASN A 229 -9.91 -10.06 -10.82
N GLY A 230 -11.08 -9.63 -11.30
CA GLY A 230 -11.35 -9.40 -12.72
C GLY A 230 -11.69 -10.66 -13.53
N THR A 231 -11.83 -11.82 -12.88
CA THR A 231 -12.08 -13.12 -13.52
C THR A 231 -13.09 -13.97 -12.72
N ARG A 232 -13.40 -15.18 -13.20
CA ARG A 232 -14.16 -16.21 -12.43
C ARG A 232 -13.26 -17.31 -11.85
N ILE A 233 -11.95 -17.11 -11.87
CA ILE A 233 -10.98 -18.11 -11.44
C ILE A 233 -10.46 -17.71 -10.07
N THR A 234 -10.45 -18.66 -9.13
CA THR A 234 -9.89 -18.43 -7.79
C THR A 234 -8.37 -18.62 -7.84
N PRO A 235 -7.58 -17.59 -7.48
CA PRO A 235 -6.13 -17.70 -7.44
C PRO A 235 -5.66 -18.41 -6.15
N ALA A 236 -4.41 -18.87 -6.14
CA ALA A 236 -3.76 -19.43 -4.94
C ALA A 236 -2.37 -18.80 -4.79
N PRO A 237 -2.08 -18.06 -3.69
CA PRO A 237 -3.02 -17.65 -2.63
C PRO A 237 -4.05 -16.61 -3.13
N ASP A 238 -5.19 -16.52 -2.44
CA ASP A 238 -6.22 -15.52 -2.73
C ASP A 238 -6.10 -14.31 -1.78
N LYS A 239 -5.37 -13.28 -2.22
CA LYS A 239 -5.20 -12.03 -1.48
C LYS A 239 -6.51 -11.27 -1.23
N ILE A 240 -7.54 -11.47 -2.06
CA ILE A 240 -8.85 -10.84 -1.87
C ILE A 240 -9.57 -11.48 -0.68
N VAL A 241 -9.48 -12.80 -0.53
CA VAL A 241 -10.03 -13.51 0.64
C VAL A 241 -9.28 -13.15 1.91
N LEU A 242 -7.94 -13.04 1.86
CA LEU A 242 -7.14 -12.59 3.00
C LEU A 242 -7.52 -11.15 3.43
N LEU A 243 -7.63 -10.23 2.46
CA LEU A 243 -8.07 -8.85 2.74
C LEU A 243 -9.46 -8.80 3.37
N LYS A 244 -10.42 -9.59 2.86
CA LYS A 244 -11.75 -9.72 3.47
C LYS A 244 -11.65 -10.13 4.94
N ASN A 245 -10.84 -11.15 5.26
CA ASN A 245 -10.74 -11.67 6.61
C ASN A 245 -10.12 -10.62 7.55
N ASN A 246 -9.09 -9.91 7.10
CA ASN A 246 -8.48 -8.82 7.85
C ASN A 246 -9.46 -7.65 8.07
N LEU A 247 -10.28 -7.30 7.06
CA LEU A 247 -11.35 -6.31 7.22
C LEU A 247 -12.41 -6.72 8.24
N LEU A 248 -12.70 -8.02 8.37
CA LEU A 248 -13.64 -8.53 9.40
C LEU A 248 -13.07 -8.43 10.82
N LEU A 249 -11.74 -8.41 10.98
CA LEU A 249 -11.10 -8.12 12.27
C LEU A 249 -11.26 -6.64 12.65
N GLU A 250 -11.17 -5.75 11.65
CA GLU A 250 -11.38 -4.30 11.84
C GLU A 250 -12.85 -3.93 12.07
N ASP A 251 -13.78 -4.61 11.39
CA ASP A 251 -15.22 -4.40 11.50
C ASP A 251 -16.00 -5.67 11.11
N ASN A 252 -16.39 -6.44 12.12
CA ASN A 252 -17.12 -7.69 11.94
C ASN A 252 -18.55 -7.53 11.38
N THR A 253 -19.03 -6.29 11.21
CA THR A 253 -20.34 -5.99 10.65
C THR A 253 -20.31 -5.73 9.14
N LEU A 254 -19.11 -5.80 8.52
CA LEU A 254 -18.96 -5.74 7.07
C LEU A 254 -19.50 -6.99 6.39
N THR A 255 -20.10 -6.80 5.22
CA THR A 255 -20.65 -7.86 4.37
C THR A 255 -19.97 -7.76 3.01
N PHE A 256 -19.85 -8.90 2.33
CA PHE A 256 -18.96 -9.03 1.18
C PHE A 256 -19.63 -9.82 0.04
N LYS A 257 -19.28 -9.46 -1.19
CA LYS A 257 -19.43 -10.31 -2.37
C LYS A 257 -18.10 -10.40 -3.09
N ILE A 258 -17.57 -11.60 -3.24
CA ILE A 258 -16.31 -11.85 -3.96
C ILE A 258 -16.66 -12.58 -5.25
N ALA A 259 -16.53 -11.92 -6.40
CA ALA A 259 -17.17 -12.37 -7.62
C ALA A 259 -16.56 -13.65 -8.24
N HIS A 260 -15.28 -13.93 -7.98
CA HIS A 260 -14.66 -15.19 -8.40
C HIS A 260 -14.95 -16.36 -7.44
N ILE A 261 -15.61 -16.11 -6.30
CA ILE A 261 -16.07 -17.11 -5.34
C ILE A 261 -17.60 -17.29 -5.44
N ASP A 262 -18.35 -16.18 -5.41
CA ASP A 262 -19.79 -16.14 -5.66
C ASP A 262 -20.05 -15.86 -7.15
N LEU A 263 -20.11 -16.94 -7.93
CA LEU A 263 -20.30 -16.89 -9.38
C LEU A 263 -21.68 -16.33 -9.80
N SER A 264 -22.64 -16.23 -8.88
CA SER A 264 -23.94 -15.61 -9.15
C SER A 264 -23.87 -14.08 -9.15
N TRP A 265 -22.82 -13.50 -8.56
CA TRP A 265 -22.66 -12.05 -8.45
C TRP A 265 -22.04 -11.42 -9.71
N ASN A 266 -22.83 -10.58 -10.40
CA ASN A 266 -22.46 -9.97 -11.66
C ASN A 266 -22.41 -8.42 -11.64
N ARG A 267 -22.63 -7.81 -10.48
CA ARG A 267 -22.71 -6.35 -10.34
C ARG A 267 -21.38 -5.78 -9.82
N LEU A 268 -20.88 -4.71 -10.47
CA LEU A 268 -19.65 -3.99 -10.10
C LEU A 268 -18.45 -4.94 -9.94
N ILE A 269 -18.19 -5.72 -10.98
CA ILE A 269 -17.07 -6.67 -11.02
C ILE A 269 -16.02 -6.16 -12.01
N GLY A 270 -14.74 -6.42 -11.75
CA GLY A 270 -13.62 -5.84 -12.48
C GLY A 270 -13.36 -6.45 -13.86
N PHE A 271 -14.36 -7.05 -14.51
CA PHE A 271 -14.20 -7.81 -15.76
C PHE A 271 -13.92 -6.93 -16.96
N THR A 272 -14.46 -5.71 -16.97
CA THR A 272 -14.20 -4.71 -18.02
C THR A 272 -12.97 -3.86 -17.73
N ASN A 273 -12.30 -4.09 -16.60
CA ASN A 273 -11.16 -3.30 -16.19
C ASN A 273 -9.93 -3.63 -17.04
N THR A 274 -9.37 -2.66 -17.77
CA THR A 274 -8.26 -2.88 -18.69
C THR A 274 -6.96 -3.23 -17.97
N ASN A 275 -6.74 -2.69 -16.76
CA ASN A 275 -5.60 -3.08 -15.93
C ASN A 275 -5.74 -4.54 -15.48
N GLY A 276 -6.91 -4.88 -14.93
CA GLY A 276 -7.21 -6.24 -14.48
C GLY A 276 -7.10 -7.27 -15.61
N ARG A 277 -7.58 -6.93 -16.81
CA ARG A 277 -7.44 -7.80 -17.99
C ARG A 277 -5.98 -8.03 -18.37
N TYR A 278 -5.15 -6.98 -18.36
CA TYR A 278 -3.72 -7.11 -18.66
C TYR A 278 -2.98 -7.95 -17.60
N ILE A 279 -3.19 -7.63 -16.33
CA ILE A 279 -2.57 -8.33 -15.18
C ILE A 279 -2.96 -9.82 -15.15
N ASN A 280 -4.11 -10.17 -15.71
CA ASN A 280 -4.59 -11.55 -15.83
C ASN A 280 -4.38 -12.14 -17.23
N SER A 281 -3.42 -11.60 -18.01
CA SER A 281 -2.97 -12.15 -19.28
C SER A 281 -4.04 -12.23 -20.37
N SER A 282 -4.97 -11.28 -20.42
CA SER A 282 -5.87 -11.13 -21.58
C SER A 282 -5.06 -10.88 -22.86
N THR A 283 -5.43 -11.56 -23.94
CA THR A 283 -4.80 -11.40 -25.27
C THR A 283 -5.03 -10.01 -25.87
N ASP A 284 -6.11 -9.34 -25.46
CA ASP A 284 -6.40 -7.95 -25.78
C ASP A 284 -7.12 -7.34 -24.57
N PRO A 285 -6.41 -6.59 -23.70
CA PRO A 285 -7.02 -5.97 -22.53
C PRO A 285 -8.13 -4.97 -22.86
N CYS A 286 -8.14 -4.42 -24.08
CA CYS A 286 -9.17 -3.48 -24.50
C CYS A 286 -10.48 -4.21 -24.84
N LEU A 287 -10.41 -5.35 -25.53
CA LEU A 287 -11.61 -6.00 -26.07
C LEU A 287 -12.01 -7.27 -25.32
N ASN A 288 -11.05 -8.03 -24.79
CA ASN A 288 -11.28 -9.38 -24.28
C ASN A 288 -11.19 -9.44 -22.75
N ASN A 289 -12.15 -10.14 -22.14
CA ASN A 289 -12.05 -10.52 -20.74
C ASN A 289 -10.90 -11.51 -20.55
N ALA A 290 -10.22 -11.44 -19.41
CA ALA A 290 -9.19 -12.42 -19.07
C ALA A 290 -9.81 -13.80 -18.78
N THR A 291 -9.14 -14.85 -19.26
CA THR A 291 -9.53 -16.27 -19.09
C THR A 291 -8.58 -17.03 -18.17
N ALA A 292 -7.55 -16.36 -17.64
CA ALA A 292 -6.65 -16.84 -16.60
C ALA A 292 -6.63 -15.83 -15.46
N THR A 293 -5.98 -16.12 -14.33
CA THR A 293 -5.70 -15.11 -13.31
C THR A 293 -4.27 -15.23 -12.80
N SER A 294 -3.62 -14.09 -12.57
CA SER A 294 -2.33 -14.04 -11.86
C SER A 294 -2.50 -13.97 -10.34
N GLY A 295 -3.71 -13.70 -9.84
CA GLY A 295 -3.96 -13.38 -8.43
C GLY A 295 -3.46 -12.00 -7.98
N ARG A 296 -2.84 -11.22 -8.88
CA ARG A 296 -2.19 -9.94 -8.54
C ARG A 296 -3.08 -8.71 -8.68
N PHE A 297 -4.29 -8.84 -9.22
CA PHE A 297 -5.25 -7.73 -9.34
C PHE A 297 -6.34 -7.82 -8.27
N LEU A 298 -6.48 -6.78 -7.44
CA LEU A 298 -7.51 -6.65 -6.42
C LEU A 298 -8.43 -5.48 -6.77
N HIS A 299 -9.57 -5.77 -7.40
CA HIS A 299 -10.62 -4.77 -7.62
C HIS A 299 -11.56 -4.73 -6.41
N ILE A 300 -11.66 -3.56 -5.78
CA ILE A 300 -12.33 -3.37 -4.48
C ILE A 300 -13.33 -2.22 -4.59
N GLU A 301 -14.61 -2.56 -4.70
CA GLU A 301 -15.72 -1.62 -4.69
C GLU A 301 -16.26 -1.48 -3.26
N GLN A 302 -16.21 -0.26 -2.73
CA GLN A 302 -16.52 0.02 -1.33
C GLN A 302 -17.74 0.92 -1.19
N GLU A 303 -18.61 0.65 -0.24
CA GLU A 303 -19.65 1.60 0.08
C GLU A 303 -19.07 2.82 0.83
N LYS A 304 -19.86 3.88 0.92
CA LYS A 304 -19.38 5.15 1.47
C LYS A 304 -19.23 5.13 3.00
N THR A 305 -20.25 4.67 3.73
CA THR A 305 -20.41 5.05 5.14
C THR A 305 -19.46 4.39 6.13
N LYS A 306 -19.01 3.14 5.90
CA LYS A 306 -18.12 2.45 6.84
C LYS A 306 -16.65 2.47 6.44
N LEU A 307 -16.36 2.70 5.16
CA LEU A 307 -15.00 2.59 4.62
C LEU A 307 -14.48 3.92 4.08
N ARG A 308 -15.25 4.63 3.23
CA ARG A 308 -14.72 5.79 2.50
C ARG A 308 -15.04 7.16 3.11
N GLN A 309 -15.94 7.23 4.09
CA GLN A 309 -16.49 8.50 4.57
C GLN A 309 -15.42 9.42 5.17
N ASP A 310 -14.53 8.85 5.98
CA ASP A 310 -13.53 9.58 6.77
C ASP A 310 -12.36 8.66 7.16
N SER A 311 -11.40 9.23 7.89
CA SER A 311 -10.19 8.54 8.33
C SER A 311 -10.45 7.30 9.21
N THR A 312 -11.59 7.20 9.89
CA THR A 312 -11.94 6.00 10.67
C THR A 312 -12.16 4.82 9.73
N GLY A 313 -12.87 5.05 8.62
CA GLY A 313 -13.08 4.03 7.60
C GLY A 313 -11.79 3.72 6.84
N TRP A 314 -11.01 4.75 6.49
CA TRP A 314 -9.74 4.58 5.78
C TRP A 314 -8.74 3.77 6.61
N HIS A 315 -8.74 3.95 7.94
CA HIS A 315 -7.91 3.18 8.86
C HIS A 315 -8.20 1.68 8.79
N LYS A 316 -9.48 1.27 8.68
CA LYS A 316 -9.85 -0.15 8.54
C LYS A 316 -9.26 -0.74 7.26
N MET A 317 -9.37 -0.03 6.14
CA MET A 317 -8.80 -0.49 4.87
C MET A 317 -7.27 -0.54 4.94
N ALA A 318 -6.64 0.51 5.48
CA ALA A 318 -5.18 0.57 5.61
C ALA A 318 -4.63 -0.54 6.51
N SER A 319 -5.24 -0.77 7.68
CA SER A 319 -4.87 -1.85 8.61
C SER A 319 -5.05 -3.23 7.95
N ALA A 320 -6.19 -3.44 7.29
CA ALA A 320 -6.45 -4.72 6.62
C ALA A 320 -5.49 -4.98 5.45
N LEU A 321 -5.12 -3.95 4.67
CA LEU A 321 -4.06 -4.05 3.65
C LEU A 321 -2.70 -4.33 4.30
N ALA A 322 -2.36 -3.65 5.39
CA ALA A 322 -1.11 -3.85 6.11
C ALA A 322 -0.94 -5.28 6.64
N ASN A 323 -2.05 -5.94 7.01
CA ASN A 323 -2.08 -7.34 7.46
C ASN A 323 -2.21 -8.35 6.29
N THR A 324 -2.54 -7.90 5.08
CA THR A 324 -2.65 -8.75 3.88
C THR A 324 -1.32 -8.86 3.13
N PHE A 325 -0.54 -7.79 3.17
CA PHE A 325 0.75 -7.65 2.53
C PHE A 325 1.78 -7.41 3.63
N ASN A 326 2.66 -8.37 3.87
CA ASN A 326 3.63 -8.27 4.95
C ASN A 326 4.70 -7.23 4.60
N ALA A 327 5.28 -6.58 5.62
CA ALA A 327 6.30 -5.55 5.47
C ALA A 327 7.68 -6.12 5.08
N ASN A 328 7.72 -7.06 4.13
CA ASN A 328 8.86 -7.92 3.78
C ASN A 328 10.20 -7.18 3.59
N ALA A 329 10.19 -5.91 3.16
CA ALA A 329 11.41 -5.15 2.85
C ALA A 329 11.99 -4.36 4.05
N CYS A 330 11.16 -3.97 5.02
CA CYS A 330 11.63 -3.36 6.28
C CYS A 330 11.59 -4.31 7.46
N SER A 331 10.89 -5.43 7.28
CA SER A 331 10.97 -6.56 8.17
C SER A 331 12.31 -7.25 7.93
N SER A 332 13.33 -6.87 8.70
CA SER A 332 14.38 -7.80 9.12
C SER A 332 13.85 -8.94 10.02
N VAL A 333 12.55 -9.23 9.89
CA VAL A 333 11.74 -10.05 10.76
C VAL A 333 11.00 -10.97 9.80
N ALA A 334 11.49 -12.21 9.66
CA ALA A 334 10.73 -13.30 9.08
C ALA A 334 9.26 -13.25 9.60
N PRO A 335 8.26 -13.74 8.85
CA PRO A 335 6.88 -13.78 9.36
C PRO A 335 6.89 -14.36 10.77
N LEU A 336 6.27 -13.68 11.74
CA LEU A 336 6.23 -14.06 13.17
C LEU A 336 5.95 -15.57 13.28
N PRO A 337 6.95 -16.39 13.64
CA PRO A 337 6.82 -17.83 13.66
C PRO A 337 6.04 -18.32 14.89
N ILE A 338 5.52 -17.41 15.72
CA ILE A 338 4.53 -17.68 16.76
C ILE A 338 3.42 -16.64 16.73
N GLU A 339 2.24 -17.05 17.14
CA GLU A 339 1.14 -16.13 17.48
C GLU A 339 1.01 -16.06 19.01
N LEU A 340 1.54 -14.99 19.61
CA LEU A 340 1.53 -14.80 21.06
C LEU A 340 0.20 -14.13 21.50
N SER A 341 -0.66 -14.84 22.23
CA SER A 341 -1.92 -14.25 22.75
C SER A 341 -1.72 -13.51 24.06
N HIS A 342 -0.71 -13.88 24.85
CA HIS A 342 -0.49 -13.29 26.16
C HIS A 342 0.98 -13.31 26.57
N PHE A 343 1.44 -12.21 27.18
CA PHE A 343 2.73 -12.14 27.88
C PHE A 343 2.61 -11.12 29.02
N SER A 344 2.81 -11.56 30.25
CA SER A 344 2.54 -10.76 31.45
C SER A 344 3.50 -11.09 32.60
N ALA A 345 3.64 -10.14 33.52
CA ALA A 345 4.41 -10.28 34.74
C ALA A 345 3.55 -9.83 35.93
N THR A 346 3.56 -10.59 37.01
CA THR A 346 2.78 -10.31 38.22
C THR A 346 3.60 -10.62 39.47
N ILE A 347 3.45 -9.85 40.56
CA ILE A 347 4.19 -10.12 41.81
C ILE A 347 3.41 -11.11 42.68
N LYS A 348 4.09 -12.19 43.10
CA LYS A 348 3.55 -13.21 44.02
C LYS A 348 4.67 -13.69 44.95
N ASN A 349 4.41 -13.70 46.26
CA ASN A 349 5.36 -14.19 47.28
C ASN A 349 6.78 -13.60 47.18
N GLU A 350 6.90 -12.28 46.99
CA GLU A 350 8.20 -11.58 46.82
C GLU A 350 8.97 -11.93 45.52
N GLN A 351 8.32 -12.66 44.60
CA GLN A 351 8.85 -13.01 43.27
C GLN A 351 7.97 -12.41 42.17
N VAL A 352 8.51 -12.36 40.94
CA VAL A 352 7.74 -12.00 39.75
C VAL A 352 7.40 -13.27 38.99
N LEU A 353 6.12 -13.60 38.93
CA LEU A 353 5.58 -14.64 38.07
C LEU A 353 5.37 -14.09 36.66
N ILE A 354 6.09 -14.66 35.71
CA ILE A 354 6.06 -14.32 34.30
C ILE A 354 5.27 -15.42 33.60
N PHE A 355 4.27 -15.04 32.81
CA PHE A 355 3.37 -15.97 32.13
C PHE A 355 3.24 -15.58 30.66
N TRP A 356 3.34 -16.56 29.76
CA TRP A 356 3.06 -16.36 28.35
C TRP A 356 2.26 -17.51 27.74
N GLN A 357 1.48 -17.18 26.71
CA GLN A 357 0.63 -18.09 25.97
C GLN A 357 0.78 -17.89 24.47
N THR A 358 0.95 -18.98 23.74
CA THR A 358 0.95 -19.04 22.27
C THR A 358 -0.36 -19.65 21.78
N LEU A 359 -0.88 -19.16 20.65
CA LEU A 359 -2.02 -19.74 19.92
C LEU A 359 -1.53 -20.73 18.85
N SER A 360 -0.39 -20.41 18.24
CA SER A 360 0.32 -21.27 17.31
C SER A 360 1.83 -21.04 17.39
N GLU A 361 2.60 -22.06 17.04
CA GLU A 361 4.05 -22.08 16.95
C GLU A 361 4.45 -22.78 15.65
N LEU A 362 5.36 -22.18 14.90
CA LEU A 362 5.88 -22.68 13.64
C LEU A 362 7.41 -22.59 13.72
N ASN A 363 8.10 -23.68 13.48
CA ASN A 363 9.56 -23.80 13.51
C ASN A 363 10.24 -23.40 14.84
N ASN A 364 9.49 -23.31 15.95
CA ASN A 364 9.98 -22.81 17.24
C ASN A 364 10.77 -23.89 18.00
N ASP A 365 12.08 -23.71 18.12
CA ASP A 365 12.92 -24.58 18.97
C ASP A 365 12.70 -24.24 20.46
N PHE A 366 12.95 -22.99 20.88
CA PHE A 366 12.74 -22.58 22.26
C PHE A 366 12.51 -21.08 22.43
N PHE A 367 11.98 -20.72 23.61
CA PHE A 367 11.93 -19.35 24.11
C PHE A 367 13.11 -19.06 25.04
N LEU A 368 13.77 -17.93 24.85
CA LEU A 368 14.61 -17.28 25.85
C LEU A 368 13.77 -16.23 26.56
N LEU A 369 13.71 -16.32 27.88
CA LEU A 369 13.20 -15.24 28.71
C LEU A 369 14.38 -14.40 29.15
N GLU A 370 14.33 -13.11 28.84
CA GLU A 370 15.38 -12.16 29.17
C GLU A 370 14.86 -11.08 30.12
N LYS A 371 15.75 -10.59 30.97
CA LYS A 371 15.47 -9.58 31.99
C LYS A 371 16.41 -8.39 31.86
N SER A 372 15.92 -7.20 32.20
CA SER A 372 16.71 -5.97 32.27
C SER A 372 16.28 -5.09 33.44
N SER A 373 17.22 -4.31 34.00
CA SER A 373 16.95 -3.28 35.01
C SER A 373 16.80 -1.87 34.41
N ASN A 374 17.23 -1.65 33.17
CA ASN A 374 17.19 -0.35 32.49
C ASN A 374 16.35 -0.35 31.19
N GLY A 375 15.86 -1.52 30.77
CA GLY A 375 15.07 -1.69 29.54
C GLY A 375 15.92 -1.65 28.27
N ILE A 376 17.25 -1.65 28.38
CA ILE A 376 18.21 -1.58 27.27
C ILE A 376 19.08 -2.84 27.27
N ASP A 377 19.76 -3.13 28.38
CA ASP A 377 20.68 -4.26 28.51
C ASP A 377 19.92 -5.46 29.06
N PHE A 378 19.70 -6.47 28.20
CA PHE A 378 18.98 -7.69 28.54
C PHE A 378 19.93 -8.87 28.71
N PHE A 379 19.66 -9.71 29.71
CA PHE A 379 20.36 -10.97 29.93
C PHE A 379 19.37 -12.13 30.08
N GLU A 380 19.76 -13.31 29.62
CA GLU A 380 18.95 -14.53 29.71
C GLU A 380 18.77 -14.95 31.17
N ILE A 381 17.50 -15.16 31.58
CA ILE A 381 17.14 -15.68 32.89
C ILE A 381 16.49 -17.06 32.83
N ASN A 382 15.95 -17.46 31.68
CA ASN A 382 15.40 -18.79 31.46
C ASN A 382 15.41 -19.18 29.98
N ARG A 383 15.45 -20.48 29.73
CA ARG A 383 15.24 -21.09 28.41
C ARG A 383 14.18 -22.17 28.50
N GLN A 384 13.14 -22.06 27.68
CA GLN A 384 11.98 -22.93 27.72
C GLN A 384 11.72 -23.52 26.34
N GLN A 385 11.74 -24.86 26.23
CA GLN A 385 11.49 -25.54 24.96
C GLN A 385 10.11 -25.17 24.38
N GLY A 386 10.08 -24.85 23.09
CA GLY A 386 8.88 -24.62 22.31
C GLY A 386 8.20 -25.93 21.89
N MET A 387 7.07 -25.82 21.22
CA MET A 387 6.32 -26.97 20.68
C MET A 387 6.76 -27.34 19.25
N GLY A 388 7.74 -26.65 18.66
CA GLY A 388 8.19 -26.88 17.30
C GLY A 388 7.21 -26.37 16.25
N ASN A 389 6.24 -27.23 15.89
CA ASN A 389 5.15 -26.91 14.97
C ASN A 389 3.83 -27.31 15.63
N SER A 390 3.06 -26.33 16.09
CA SER A 390 1.81 -26.53 16.82
C SER A 390 0.79 -25.46 16.45
N ASN A 391 -0.47 -25.87 16.24
CA ASN A 391 -1.62 -24.96 16.18
C ASN A 391 -2.47 -25.06 17.46
N ASN A 392 -1.91 -25.63 18.53
CA ASN A 392 -2.56 -25.75 19.83
C ASN A 392 -2.08 -24.67 20.77
N ILE A 393 -2.98 -24.20 21.63
CA ILE A 393 -2.65 -23.25 22.69
C ILE A 393 -1.66 -23.89 23.67
N ALA A 394 -0.51 -23.24 23.89
CA ALA A 394 0.47 -23.64 24.90
C ALA A 394 0.65 -22.54 25.95
N ASN A 395 0.84 -22.95 27.21
CA ASN A 395 0.95 -22.08 28.36
C ASN A 395 2.29 -22.30 29.05
N TYR A 396 2.99 -21.22 29.36
CA TYR A 396 4.32 -21.25 29.96
C TYR A 396 4.41 -20.28 31.13
N PHE A 397 5.24 -20.61 32.12
CA PHE A 397 5.44 -19.78 33.29
C PHE A 397 6.88 -19.86 33.83
N TYR A 398 7.33 -18.79 34.48
CA TYR A 398 8.62 -18.71 35.16
C TYR A 398 8.53 -17.80 36.39
N GLU A 399 9.21 -18.17 37.48
CA GLU A 399 9.29 -17.36 38.70
C GLU A 399 10.67 -16.71 38.81
N ASP A 400 10.71 -15.39 38.70
CA ASP A 400 11.93 -14.60 38.78
C ASP A 400 12.10 -13.95 40.17
N SER A 401 13.36 -13.78 40.60
CA SER A 401 13.72 -12.96 41.76
C SER A 401 13.99 -11.51 41.32
N PRO A 402 13.07 -10.57 41.55
CA PRO A 402 13.14 -9.23 40.97
C PRO A 402 14.25 -8.37 41.57
N PHE A 403 14.74 -7.43 40.77
CA PHE A 403 15.49 -6.28 41.26
C PHE A 403 14.57 -5.33 42.03
N GLU A 404 15.13 -4.56 42.95
CA GLU A 404 14.42 -3.41 43.53
C GLU A 404 14.19 -2.37 42.43
N GLY A 405 12.96 -1.87 42.29
CA GLY A 405 12.57 -0.93 41.24
C GLY A 405 11.90 -1.58 40.04
N VAL A 406 12.02 -0.95 38.86
CA VAL A 406 11.40 -1.45 37.62
C VAL A 406 12.20 -2.62 37.06
N ASN A 407 11.52 -3.71 36.76
CA ASN A 407 12.05 -4.88 36.09
C ASN A 407 11.40 -4.98 34.70
N TYR A 408 12.21 -5.17 33.67
CA TYR A 408 11.77 -5.33 32.29
C TYR A 408 12.00 -6.78 31.84
N TYR A 409 11.06 -7.33 31.07
CA TYR A 409 11.15 -8.68 30.53
C TYR A 409 10.77 -8.71 29.06
N ARG A 410 11.42 -9.59 28.29
CA ARG A 410 11.05 -9.92 26.92
C ARG A 410 11.24 -11.41 26.66
N LEU A 411 10.52 -11.94 25.68
CA LEU A 411 10.77 -13.26 25.13
C LEU A 411 11.57 -13.11 23.84
N THR A 412 12.51 -14.02 23.62
CA THR A 412 13.13 -14.26 22.33
C THR A 412 12.80 -15.66 21.87
N GLN A 413 12.04 -15.78 20.80
CA GLN A 413 11.89 -17.05 20.09
C GLN A 413 13.20 -17.37 19.37
N GLN A 414 13.61 -18.64 19.44
CA GLN A 414 14.65 -19.23 18.61
C GLN A 414 14.03 -20.31 17.74
N ASP A 415 14.25 -20.21 16.43
CA ASP A 415 13.83 -21.22 15.46
C ASP A 415 14.91 -22.27 15.21
N PHE A 416 14.51 -23.45 14.71
CA PHE A 416 15.43 -24.55 14.35
C PHE A 416 16.43 -24.17 13.23
N ASP A 417 16.12 -23.16 12.43
CA ASP A 417 16.96 -22.62 11.36
C ASP A 417 17.76 -21.38 11.81
N GLU A 418 17.96 -21.23 13.12
CA GLU A 418 18.71 -20.15 13.78
C GLU A 418 18.04 -18.77 13.74
N GLY A 419 16.81 -18.65 13.21
CA GLY A 419 15.99 -17.44 13.26
C GLY A 419 15.69 -16.97 14.68
N LYS A 420 15.68 -15.65 14.93
CA LYS A 420 15.38 -15.06 16.24
C LYS A 420 14.33 -13.97 16.14
N MET A 421 13.46 -13.91 17.14
CA MET A 421 12.44 -12.86 17.22
C MET A 421 12.11 -12.45 18.64
N HIS A 422 11.95 -11.15 18.87
CA HIS A 422 11.60 -10.61 20.19
C HIS A 422 10.10 -10.32 20.32
N SER A 423 9.53 -10.61 21.48
CA SER A 423 8.23 -10.07 21.89
C SER A 423 8.32 -8.57 22.21
N PRO A 424 7.19 -7.87 22.35
CA PRO A 424 7.16 -6.61 23.09
C PRO A 424 7.76 -6.78 24.50
N ILE A 425 8.35 -5.71 25.03
CA ILE A 425 8.87 -5.66 26.39
C ILE A 425 7.71 -5.40 27.36
N ILE A 426 7.62 -6.18 28.43
CA ILE A 426 6.74 -5.92 29.57
C ILE A 426 7.56 -5.40 30.74
N SER A 427 6.93 -4.64 31.65
CA SER A 427 7.62 -4.15 32.85
C SER A 427 6.75 -4.26 34.09
N ILE A 428 7.40 -4.38 35.25
CA ILE A 428 6.76 -4.40 36.56
C ILE A 428 7.66 -3.76 37.61
N PHE A 429 7.08 -2.93 38.46
CA PHE A 429 7.79 -2.32 39.58
C PHE A 429 7.70 -3.21 40.82
N TYR A 430 8.86 -3.59 41.37
CA TYR A 430 8.98 -4.38 42.59
C TYR A 430 9.61 -3.54 43.71
N LYS A 431 9.09 -3.68 44.93
CA LYS A 431 9.63 -3.05 46.13
C LYS A 431 9.64 -4.02 47.30
N ASN A 432 10.80 -4.28 47.87
CA ASN A 432 10.96 -5.18 49.01
C ASN A 432 10.25 -4.59 50.25
N LYS A 433 9.39 -5.38 50.89
CA LYS A 433 8.62 -4.94 52.06
C LYS A 433 9.46 -4.82 53.33
N LYS A 434 10.71 -5.31 53.36
CA LYS A 434 11.60 -5.16 54.53
C LYS A 434 12.10 -3.73 54.77
N ASP A 435 12.10 -2.87 53.75
CA ASP A 435 12.54 -1.47 53.87
C ASP A 435 11.44 -0.51 54.37
N LEU A 436 10.24 -1.02 54.69
CA LEU A 436 9.12 -0.23 55.23
C LEU A 436 9.06 -0.20 56.76
N LYS A 437 10.05 -0.77 57.47
CA LYS A 437 10.11 -0.78 58.95
C LYS A 437 11.15 0.16 59.57
N THR A 438 11.77 1.05 58.78
CA THR A 438 12.77 2.04 59.26
C THR A 438 12.44 3.48 58.89
N LEU A 439 11.15 3.82 58.83
CA LEU A 439 10.69 5.22 58.82
C LEU A 439 9.96 5.55 60.12
#